data_AF-A0A838ICA9-F1
#
_entry.id   AF-A0A838ICA9-F1
#
_cell.length_a   1.000
_cell.length_b   1.000
_cell.length_c   1.000
_cell.angle_alpha   90.00
_cell.angle_beta   90.00
_cell.angle_gamma   90.00
#
_symmetry.space_group_name_H-M   'P 1'
#
loop_
_entity.id
_entity.type
_entity.pdbx_description
1 polymer ?
#
loop_
_entity_poly.entity_id
_entity_poly.type
_entity_poly.pdbx_seq_one_letter_code
_entity_poly.pdbx_strand_id
1 'polypeptide(L)'
;ENPRGLVYLFHGSGGSAAFAERVETVAVLNRLIGQGYGFVSTSSTERTGDRRWDALNGSAATNPDLTRLSRLQAHLVATTPVTPQTPLFAIGMSNGARFVTLWGQRVTEAGNPVGAIWASMGRTAPAVAAPGGLSVPVVFSTAINDFTSPPGPIFASYATARDAGTPTELYVSSERRLGTLPYLRIPGIDGREAEGIVDALKATGVWDADGERVVDDIQQAVARASGAQFPTSVAPQRQEIENETAVQLAVHQFTAEYGANVSAFFQRHAGR
;
A
#
# COMPACT_ATOMS: atom_id res chain seq x y z
N GLU A 1 15.85 -18.19 14.78
CA GLU A 1 16.54 -17.53 13.66
C GLU A 1 16.28 -16.03 13.75
N ASN A 2 17.24 -15.17 13.34
CA ASN A 2 17.03 -13.72 13.32
C ASN A 2 16.26 -13.35 12.05
N PRO A 3 15.24 -12.48 12.13
CA PRO A 3 14.50 -12.07 10.95
C PRO A 3 15.43 -11.33 9.96
N ARG A 4 15.24 -11.56 8.66
CA ARG A 4 15.97 -10.85 7.59
C ARG A 4 15.71 -9.33 7.66
N GLY A 5 14.55 -8.96 8.16
CA GLY A 5 14.15 -7.60 8.44
C GLY A 5 12.70 -7.55 8.94
N LEU A 6 12.27 -6.37 9.36
CA LEU A 6 10.92 -6.11 9.85
C LEU A 6 10.23 -5.09 8.95
N VAL A 7 9.05 -5.45 8.42
CA VAL A 7 8.28 -4.60 7.50
C VAL A 7 7.14 -3.93 8.25
N TYR A 8 7.18 -2.59 8.36
CA TYR A 8 6.10 -1.79 8.92
C TYR A 8 5.02 -1.51 7.87
N LEU A 9 3.75 -1.64 8.25
CA LEU A 9 2.62 -1.38 7.37
C LEU A 9 1.84 -0.14 7.81
N PHE A 10 1.67 0.80 6.88
CA PHE A 10 0.97 2.06 7.11
C PHE A 10 -0.27 2.17 6.22
N HIS A 11 -1.44 2.02 6.85
CA HIS A 11 -2.73 2.06 6.16
C HIS A 11 -3.08 3.45 5.58
N GLY A 12 -3.99 3.49 4.61
CA GLY A 12 -4.59 4.73 4.11
C GLY A 12 -5.59 5.37 5.06
N SER A 13 -6.18 6.50 4.67
CA SER A 13 -7.23 7.18 5.49
C SER A 13 -8.38 6.22 5.80
N GLY A 14 -8.96 6.31 6.99
CA GLY A 14 -10.05 5.44 7.46
C GLY A 14 -9.60 4.05 7.92
N GLY A 15 -8.34 3.69 7.64
CA GLY A 15 -7.80 2.35 7.88
C GLY A 15 -7.43 2.02 9.33
N SER A 16 -6.81 0.85 9.47
CA SER A 16 -6.34 0.28 10.74
C SER A 16 -5.24 -0.76 10.46
N ALA A 17 -4.81 -1.45 11.52
CA ALA A 17 -3.92 -2.62 11.42
C ALA A 17 -4.46 -3.73 10.49
N ALA A 18 -5.77 -3.79 10.23
CA ALA A 18 -6.38 -4.73 9.29
C ALA A 18 -5.93 -4.51 7.83
N PHE A 19 -5.14 -3.47 7.54
CA PHE A 19 -4.45 -3.35 6.25
C PHE A 19 -3.59 -4.58 5.92
N ALA A 20 -3.04 -5.27 6.94
CA ALA A 20 -2.28 -6.52 6.76
C ALA A 20 -3.12 -7.70 6.27
N GLU A 21 -4.44 -7.63 6.42
CA GLU A 21 -5.38 -8.73 6.14
C GLU A 21 -6.03 -8.60 4.75
N ARG A 22 -5.79 -7.48 4.05
CA ARG A 22 -6.33 -7.24 2.71
C ARG A 22 -5.69 -8.18 1.70
N VAL A 23 -6.46 -8.64 0.71
CA VAL A 23 -6.05 -9.66 -0.28
C VAL A 23 -4.71 -9.33 -0.96
N GLU A 24 -4.52 -8.09 -1.37
CA GLU A 24 -3.27 -7.65 -2.01
C GLU A 24 -2.11 -7.51 -1.02
N THR A 25 -2.37 -7.04 0.21
CA THR A 25 -1.34 -6.95 1.25
C THR A 25 -0.89 -8.34 1.69
N VAL A 26 -1.82 -9.28 1.88
CA VAL A 26 -1.52 -10.68 2.24
C VAL A 26 -0.64 -11.33 1.18
N ALA A 27 -0.90 -11.10 -0.11
CA ALA A 27 -0.07 -11.64 -1.19
C ALA A 27 1.38 -11.13 -1.11
N VAL A 28 1.57 -9.84 -0.83
CA VAL A 28 2.91 -9.25 -0.61
C VAL A 28 3.56 -9.79 0.65
N LEU A 29 2.83 -9.87 1.76
CA LEU A 29 3.34 -10.35 3.04
C LEU A 29 3.73 -11.82 2.98
N ASN A 30 2.93 -12.70 2.38
CA ASN A 30 3.27 -14.11 2.21
C ASN A 30 4.59 -14.28 1.45
N ARG A 31 4.83 -13.44 0.44
CA ARG A 31 6.11 -13.41 -0.28
C ARG A 31 7.27 -13.00 0.62
N LEU A 32 7.12 -11.92 1.38
CA LEU A 32 8.17 -11.42 2.27
C LEU A 32 8.45 -12.39 3.43
N ILE A 33 7.41 -12.99 4.01
CA ILE A 33 7.52 -14.04 5.03
C ILE A 33 8.29 -15.24 4.49
N GLY A 34 7.97 -15.70 3.27
CA GLY A 34 8.72 -16.78 2.60
C GLY A 34 10.20 -16.44 2.33
N GLN A 35 10.61 -15.19 2.50
CA GLN A 35 11.99 -14.71 2.38
C GLN A 35 12.65 -14.40 3.73
N GLY A 36 11.97 -14.69 4.85
CA GLY A 36 12.47 -14.52 6.21
C GLY A 36 12.19 -13.14 6.83
N TYR A 37 11.30 -12.34 6.25
CA TYR A 37 10.88 -11.07 6.86
C TYR A 37 9.74 -11.28 7.87
N GLY A 38 9.80 -10.55 8.98
CA GLY A 38 8.64 -10.32 9.84
C GLY A 38 7.90 -9.05 9.41
N PHE A 39 6.71 -8.82 9.96
CA PHE A 39 5.98 -7.57 9.74
C PHE A 39 5.33 -7.02 11.02
N VAL A 40 5.07 -5.71 11.01
CA VAL A 40 4.32 -4.99 12.04
C VAL A 40 3.20 -4.24 11.35
N SER A 41 1.97 -4.49 11.78
CA SER A 41 0.80 -3.72 11.36
C SER A 41 0.18 -3.05 12.57
N THR A 42 0.00 -1.73 12.50
CA THR A 42 -0.67 -0.97 13.55
C THR A 42 -1.55 0.10 12.93
N SER A 43 -2.56 0.52 13.68
CA SER A 43 -3.36 1.70 13.41
C SER A 43 -2.57 2.99 13.66
N SER A 44 -2.92 4.09 12.99
CA SER A 44 -2.52 5.46 13.33
C SER A 44 -2.96 5.87 14.73
N THR A 45 -2.41 6.96 15.27
CA THR A 45 -2.78 7.50 16.59
C THR A 45 -4.12 8.20 16.56
N GLU A 46 -4.44 8.91 15.47
CA GLU A 46 -5.79 9.40 15.22
C GLU A 46 -6.74 8.22 15.01
N ARG A 47 -7.69 8.00 15.93
CA ARG A 47 -8.69 6.92 15.82
C ARG A 47 -10.14 7.39 15.68
N THR A 48 -10.38 8.68 15.84
CA THR A 48 -11.63 9.37 15.49
C THR A 48 -11.49 10.08 14.14
N GLY A 49 -12.58 10.53 13.51
CA GLY A 49 -12.49 11.27 12.25
C GLY A 49 -11.92 10.44 11.10
N ASP A 50 -10.93 11.00 10.40
CA ASP A 50 -10.36 10.43 9.17
C ASP A 50 -9.37 9.29 9.43
N ARG A 51 -8.99 9.06 10.70
CA ARG A 51 -8.07 7.99 11.11
C ARG A 51 -6.79 7.98 10.30
N ARG A 52 -6.10 9.12 10.22
CA ARG A 52 -4.89 9.29 9.41
C ARG A 52 -3.63 9.22 10.26
N TRP A 53 -2.54 8.89 9.59
CA TRP A 53 -1.21 9.16 10.09
C TRP A 53 -0.91 10.64 9.97
N ASP A 54 -0.23 11.21 10.97
CA ASP A 54 0.27 12.58 10.91
C ASP A 54 1.47 12.67 9.97
N ALA A 55 1.20 12.77 8.67
CA ALA A 55 2.21 12.86 7.62
C ALA A 55 2.67 14.29 7.33
N LEU A 56 2.10 15.30 8.01
CA LEU A 56 2.42 16.71 7.79
C LEU A 56 3.40 17.22 8.85
N ASN A 57 3.31 16.72 10.08
CA ASN A 57 4.22 17.09 11.15
C ASN A 57 5.53 16.31 11.06
N GLY A 58 6.60 16.96 10.59
CA GLY A 58 7.92 16.33 10.48
C GLY A 58 8.66 16.13 11.80
N SER A 59 8.19 16.70 12.92
CA SER A 59 8.91 16.69 14.18
C SER A 59 8.71 15.38 14.94
N ALA A 60 9.78 14.64 15.20
CA ALA A 60 9.73 13.44 16.04
C ALA A 60 9.27 13.74 17.48
N ALA A 61 9.42 14.99 17.96
CA ALA A 61 9.03 15.38 19.32
C ALA A 61 7.53 15.68 19.46
N THR A 62 6.87 16.13 18.39
CA THR A 62 5.45 16.52 18.45
C THR A 62 4.54 15.66 17.58
N ASN A 63 5.11 14.83 16.70
CA ASN A 63 4.34 13.87 15.90
C ASN A 63 3.97 12.66 16.78
N PRO A 64 2.68 12.45 17.07
CA PRO A 64 2.25 11.39 17.97
C PRO A 64 2.50 9.99 17.38
N ASP A 65 2.44 9.83 16.06
CA ASP A 65 2.69 8.56 15.39
C ASP A 65 4.16 8.18 15.42
N LEU A 66 5.07 9.10 15.10
CA LEU A 66 6.52 8.84 15.20
C LEU A 66 6.92 8.47 16.63
N THR A 67 6.40 9.20 17.62
CA THR A 67 6.67 8.92 19.04
C THR A 67 6.17 7.53 19.43
N ARG A 68 4.95 7.16 19.01
CA ARG A 68 4.37 5.84 19.32
C ARG A 68 5.11 4.70 18.62
N LEU A 69 5.53 4.88 17.38
CA LEU A 69 6.28 3.87 16.62
C LEU A 69 7.69 3.67 17.17
N SER A 70 8.34 4.73 17.67
CA SER A 70 9.61 4.60 18.39
C SER A 70 9.47 3.72 19.65
N ARG A 71 8.41 3.94 20.45
CA ARG A 71 8.10 3.07 21.61
C ARG A 71 7.79 1.63 21.19
N LEU A 72 7.07 1.44 20.09
CA LEU A 72 6.77 0.12 19.56
C LEU A 72 8.05 -0.61 19.12
N GLN A 73 8.95 0.05 18.40
CA GLN A 73 10.25 -0.52 18.02
C GLN A 73 11.07 -0.93 19.25
N ALA A 74 11.15 -0.07 20.26
CA ALA A 74 11.84 -0.38 21.51
C ALA A 74 11.21 -1.60 22.23
N HIS A 75 9.89 -1.68 22.24
CA HIS A 75 9.18 -2.83 22.81
C HIS A 75 9.48 -4.13 22.04
N LEU A 76 9.47 -4.09 20.70
CA LEU A 76 9.77 -5.25 19.87
C LEU A 76 11.21 -5.73 20.07
N VAL A 77 12.17 -4.81 20.15
CA VAL A 77 13.56 -5.14 20.48
C VAL A 77 13.69 -5.78 21.86
N ALA A 78 12.92 -5.32 22.84
CA ALA A 78 12.99 -5.84 24.21
C ALA A 78 12.29 -7.20 24.40
N THR A 79 11.34 -7.55 23.53
CA THR A 79 10.42 -8.68 23.77
C THR A 79 10.44 -9.76 22.69
N THR A 80 11.19 -9.56 21.62
CA THR A 80 11.28 -10.49 20.49
C THR A 80 12.73 -10.71 20.07
N PRO A 81 13.01 -11.64 19.12
CA PRO A 81 14.35 -11.79 18.53
C PRO A 81 14.83 -10.61 17.66
N VAL A 82 14.01 -9.57 17.45
CA VAL A 82 14.41 -8.34 16.76
C VAL A 82 15.47 -7.62 17.58
N THR A 83 16.52 -7.12 16.92
CA THR A 83 17.60 -6.34 17.53
C THR A 83 17.57 -4.90 17.01
N PRO A 84 18.28 -3.93 17.64
CA PRO A 84 18.41 -2.58 17.10
C PRO A 84 19.03 -2.53 15.70
N GLN A 85 19.79 -3.57 15.31
CA GLN A 85 20.43 -3.71 14.01
C GLN A 85 19.58 -4.49 13.00
N THR A 86 18.40 -5.00 13.39
CA THR A 86 17.50 -5.68 12.45
C THR A 86 17.04 -4.68 11.39
N PRO A 87 17.29 -4.94 10.09
CA PRO A 87 16.90 -4.03 9.03
C PRO A 87 15.39 -3.74 9.04
N LEU A 88 15.04 -2.46 8.92
CA LEU A 88 13.66 -2.01 8.89
C LEU A 88 13.24 -1.67 7.46
N PHE A 89 12.03 -2.05 7.12
CA PHE A 89 11.38 -1.75 5.86
C PHE A 89 10.00 -1.23 6.13
N ALA A 90 9.38 -0.60 5.15
CA ALA A 90 7.98 -0.24 5.30
C ALA A 90 7.21 -0.14 3.98
N ILE A 91 5.91 -0.37 4.08
CA ILE A 91 4.95 -0.24 2.99
C ILE A 91 3.83 0.68 3.48
N GLY A 92 3.51 1.71 2.70
CA GLY A 92 2.42 2.63 2.99
C GLY A 92 1.50 2.82 1.79
N MET A 93 0.21 2.95 2.04
CA MET A 93 -0.79 3.26 1.00
C MET A 93 -1.45 4.62 1.24
N SER A 94 -1.63 5.44 0.20
CA SER A 94 -2.41 6.69 0.26
C SER A 94 -1.85 7.69 1.29
N ASN A 95 -2.60 8.06 2.35
CA ASN A 95 -2.06 8.81 3.48
C ASN A 95 -0.87 8.07 4.15
N GLY A 96 -0.93 6.75 4.25
CA GLY A 96 0.18 5.91 4.71
C GLY A 96 1.39 5.95 3.77
N ALA A 97 1.21 6.20 2.47
CA ALA A 97 2.32 6.40 1.53
C ALA A 97 3.03 7.74 1.73
N ARG A 98 2.31 8.79 2.14
CA ARG A 98 2.97 10.02 2.64
C ARG A 98 3.73 9.71 3.92
N PHE A 99 3.07 9.07 4.88
CA PHE A 99 3.65 8.81 6.18
C PHE A 99 4.87 7.88 6.11
N VAL A 100 4.90 6.88 5.23
CA VAL A 100 6.05 5.98 5.11
C VAL A 100 7.32 6.70 4.67
N THR A 101 7.21 7.73 3.82
CA THR A 101 8.36 8.57 3.44
C THR A 101 8.87 9.39 4.60
N LEU A 102 7.96 9.96 5.41
CA LEU A 102 8.33 10.67 6.62
C LEU A 102 8.97 9.73 7.65
N TRP A 103 8.29 8.63 7.98
CA TRP A 103 8.75 7.63 8.92
C TRP A 103 10.12 7.10 8.53
N GLY A 104 10.31 6.69 7.28
CA GLY A 104 11.58 6.14 6.80
C GLY A 104 12.71 7.13 7.05
N GLN A 105 12.55 8.37 6.58
CA GLN A 105 13.56 9.40 6.76
C GLN A 105 13.87 9.68 8.24
N ARG A 106 12.84 9.86 9.08
CA ARG A 106 13.04 10.18 10.51
C ARG A 106 13.65 9.04 11.30
N VAL A 107 13.31 7.80 10.95
CA VAL A 107 13.85 6.61 11.62
C VAL A 107 15.30 6.37 11.21
N THR A 108 15.67 6.65 9.96
CA THR A 108 17.08 6.70 9.51
C THR A 108 17.86 7.82 10.22
N GLU A 109 17.32 9.04 10.31
CA GLU A 109 17.94 10.16 11.04
C GLU A 109 18.16 9.84 12.52
N ALA A 110 17.29 9.02 13.12
CA ALA A 110 17.42 8.52 14.48
C ALA A 110 18.43 7.35 14.62
N GLY A 111 19.14 6.97 13.55
CA GLY A 111 20.19 5.95 13.57
C GLY A 111 19.71 4.50 13.44
N ASN A 112 18.45 4.27 13.06
CA ASN A 112 17.96 2.90 12.83
C ASN A 112 18.22 2.46 11.38
N PRO A 113 18.45 1.16 11.13
CA PRO A 113 18.84 0.64 9.82
C PRO A 113 17.62 0.48 8.88
N VAL A 114 17.07 1.58 8.39
CA VAL A 114 15.99 1.52 7.38
C VAL A 114 16.59 1.19 6.01
N GLY A 115 16.29 0.02 5.48
CA GLY A 115 16.79 -0.44 4.19
C GLY A 115 16.06 0.21 3.01
N ALA A 116 14.74 0.09 2.98
CA ALA A 116 13.91 0.65 1.90
C ALA A 116 12.45 0.83 2.32
N ILE A 117 11.74 1.69 1.58
CA ILE A 117 10.31 1.94 1.76
C ILE A 117 9.54 1.80 0.45
N TRP A 118 8.24 1.49 0.54
CA TRP A 118 7.32 1.45 -0.59
C TRP A 118 6.14 2.41 -0.33
N ALA A 119 6.11 3.52 -1.07
CA ALA A 119 5.05 4.51 -1.06
C ALA A 119 4.06 4.25 -2.22
N SER A 120 2.94 3.60 -1.92
CA SER A 120 1.92 3.22 -2.91
C SER A 120 0.73 4.18 -2.91
N MET A 121 0.30 4.62 -4.10
CA MET A 121 -0.86 5.51 -4.29
C MET A 121 -0.76 6.82 -3.50
N GLY A 122 0.44 7.36 -3.31
CA GLY A 122 0.64 8.61 -2.59
C GLY A 122 2.01 9.25 -2.79
N ARG A 123 2.04 10.58 -2.69
CA ARG A 123 3.25 11.40 -2.84
C ARG A 123 4.11 11.43 -1.59
N THR A 124 5.33 11.95 -1.70
CA THR A 124 6.22 12.20 -0.55
C THR A 124 5.61 13.18 0.45
N ALA A 125 5.87 12.96 1.74
CA ALA A 125 5.45 13.87 2.81
C ALA A 125 6.13 15.25 2.66
N PRO A 126 5.40 16.37 2.86
CA PRO A 126 5.94 17.72 2.64
C PRO A 126 7.25 18.00 3.40
N ALA A 127 7.38 17.48 4.62
CA ALA A 127 8.55 17.69 5.48
C ALA A 127 9.85 17.08 4.94
N VAL A 128 9.76 16.19 3.94
CA VAL A 128 10.90 15.50 3.29
C VAL A 128 10.81 15.57 1.77
N ALA A 129 9.99 16.47 1.23
CA ALA A 129 9.70 16.55 -0.21
C ALA A 129 10.71 17.39 -1.01
N ALA A 130 11.56 18.18 -0.36
CA ALA A 130 12.61 18.93 -1.04
C ALA A 130 13.67 17.97 -1.63
N PRO A 131 14.38 18.36 -2.71
CA PRO A 131 15.51 17.59 -3.23
C PRO A 131 16.52 17.26 -2.11
N GLY A 132 16.87 15.98 -1.98
CA GLY A 132 17.74 15.47 -0.92
C GLY A 132 17.09 15.31 0.46
N GLY A 133 15.81 15.70 0.62
CA GLY A 133 15.07 15.57 1.87
C GLY A 133 14.61 14.15 2.20
N LEU A 134 14.41 13.31 1.18
CA LEU A 134 14.18 11.87 1.32
C LEU A 134 15.38 11.14 0.74
N SER A 135 16.22 10.54 1.58
CA SER A 135 17.44 9.81 1.18
C SER A 135 17.33 8.30 1.34
N VAL A 136 16.25 7.82 1.98
CA VAL A 136 15.95 6.39 2.12
C VAL A 136 15.56 5.81 0.76
N PRO A 137 16.13 4.66 0.34
CA PRO A 137 15.72 3.98 -0.89
C PRO A 137 14.20 3.77 -0.95
N VAL A 138 13.57 4.17 -2.04
CA VAL A 138 12.10 4.23 -2.13
C VAL A 138 11.56 3.70 -3.44
N VAL A 139 10.58 2.81 -3.36
CA VAL A 139 9.69 2.50 -4.47
C VAL A 139 8.46 3.39 -4.39
N PHE A 140 8.14 4.08 -5.48
CA PHE A 140 6.83 4.69 -5.68
C PHE A 140 5.97 3.77 -6.54
N SER A 141 4.70 3.61 -6.20
CA SER A 141 3.73 3.01 -7.11
C SER A 141 2.45 3.82 -7.19
N THR A 142 1.81 3.77 -8.34
CA THR A 142 0.50 4.37 -8.58
C THR A 142 -0.31 3.52 -9.57
N ALA A 143 -1.52 3.95 -9.90
CA ALA A 143 -2.34 3.36 -10.95
C ALA A 143 -2.76 4.42 -11.96
N ILE A 144 -2.82 4.04 -13.23
CA ILE A 144 -2.98 4.99 -14.34
C ILE A 144 -4.28 5.79 -14.25
N ASN A 145 -5.34 5.19 -13.70
CA ASN A 145 -6.66 5.81 -13.59
C ASN A 145 -6.96 6.33 -12.18
N ASP A 146 -5.96 6.44 -11.28
CA ASP A 146 -6.17 6.98 -9.94
C ASP A 146 -6.61 8.46 -10.01
N PHE A 147 -7.86 8.74 -9.66
CA PHE A 147 -8.42 10.08 -9.56
C PHE A 147 -8.52 10.59 -8.11
N THR A 148 -8.21 9.76 -7.11
CA THR A 148 -8.21 10.14 -5.68
C THR A 148 -6.87 10.69 -5.25
N SER A 149 -5.78 10.07 -5.69
CA SER A 149 -4.41 10.57 -5.58
C SER A 149 -3.75 10.52 -6.96
N PRO A 150 -4.04 11.51 -7.83
CA PRO A 150 -3.59 11.47 -9.22
C PRO A 150 -2.09 11.18 -9.39
N PRO A 151 -1.69 10.46 -10.47
CA PRO A 151 -0.30 10.05 -10.68
C PRO A 151 0.71 11.20 -10.76
N GLY A 152 0.31 12.37 -11.28
CA GLY A 152 1.22 13.51 -11.51
C GLY A 152 2.08 13.90 -10.29
N PRO A 153 1.48 14.21 -9.12
CA PRO A 153 2.23 14.46 -7.90
C PRO A 153 3.14 13.31 -7.41
N ILE A 154 2.81 12.06 -7.73
CA ILE A 154 3.63 10.89 -7.39
C ILE A 154 4.83 10.80 -8.33
N PHE A 155 4.63 11.06 -9.63
CA PHE A 155 5.71 11.17 -10.61
C PHE A 155 6.70 12.30 -10.25
N ALA A 156 6.18 13.44 -9.77
CA ALA A 156 7.02 14.51 -9.27
C ALA A 156 7.85 14.07 -8.05
N SER A 157 7.24 13.33 -7.11
CA SER A 157 7.94 12.79 -5.93
C SER A 157 9.08 11.83 -6.31
N TYR A 158 8.79 10.92 -7.25
CA TYR A 158 9.78 10.02 -7.83
C TYR A 158 10.93 10.78 -8.50
N ALA A 159 10.62 11.75 -9.37
CA ALA A 159 11.62 12.55 -10.06
C ALA A 159 12.50 13.32 -9.08
N THR A 160 11.92 13.97 -8.07
CA THR A 160 12.68 14.70 -7.04
C THR A 160 13.65 13.78 -6.27
N ALA A 161 13.22 12.58 -5.88
CA ALA A 161 14.08 11.64 -5.17
C ALA A 161 15.19 11.08 -6.09
N ARG A 162 14.84 10.69 -7.32
CA ARG A 162 15.78 10.20 -8.33
C ARG A 162 16.85 11.25 -8.66
N ASP A 163 16.43 12.48 -8.93
CA ASP A 163 17.33 13.57 -9.36
C ASP A 163 18.24 14.04 -8.22
N ALA A 164 17.84 13.80 -6.97
CA ALA A 164 18.69 13.98 -5.80
C ALA A 164 19.64 12.79 -5.52
N GLY A 165 19.64 11.75 -6.37
CA GLY A 165 20.52 10.58 -6.24
C GLY A 165 20.02 9.50 -5.27
N THR A 166 18.78 9.59 -4.79
CA THR A 166 18.18 8.53 -3.96
C THR A 166 17.89 7.32 -4.84
N PRO A 167 18.25 6.08 -4.44
CA PRO A 167 17.85 4.89 -5.17
C PRO A 167 16.33 4.78 -5.19
N THR A 168 15.74 4.85 -6.39
CA THR A 168 14.30 4.84 -6.56
C THR A 168 13.82 3.99 -7.72
N GLU A 169 12.61 3.45 -7.61
CA GLU A 169 11.86 2.82 -8.70
C GLU A 169 10.44 3.38 -8.74
N LEU A 170 9.83 3.37 -9.93
CA LEU A 170 8.44 3.78 -10.15
C LEU A 170 7.69 2.68 -10.89
N TYR A 171 6.53 2.29 -10.35
CA TYR A 171 5.62 1.34 -10.97
C TYR A 171 4.23 1.95 -11.17
N VAL A 172 3.62 1.70 -12.33
CA VAL A 172 2.31 2.25 -12.69
C VAL A 172 1.41 1.12 -13.16
N SER A 173 0.44 0.78 -12.31
CA SER A 173 -0.53 -0.27 -12.61
C SER A 173 -1.42 0.17 -13.77
N SER A 174 -1.59 -0.70 -14.75
CA SER A 174 -2.55 -0.51 -15.85
C SER A 174 -3.86 -1.22 -15.55
N GLU A 175 -4.94 -0.74 -16.17
CA GLU A 175 -6.23 -1.41 -16.12
C GLU A 175 -6.11 -2.84 -16.65
N ARG A 176 -6.89 -3.76 -16.07
CA ARG A 176 -6.94 -5.17 -16.41
C ARG A 176 -8.37 -5.53 -16.78
N ARG A 177 -8.53 -6.46 -17.72
CA ARG A 177 -9.83 -7.03 -18.05
C ARG A 177 -10.51 -7.57 -16.80
N LEU A 178 -11.82 -7.34 -16.69
CA LEU A 178 -12.64 -7.92 -15.65
C LEU A 178 -12.62 -9.45 -15.78
N GLY A 179 -12.18 -10.13 -14.71
CA GLY A 179 -12.13 -11.58 -14.65
C GLY A 179 -12.41 -12.14 -13.26
N THR A 180 -12.55 -13.46 -13.16
CA THR A 180 -12.88 -14.15 -11.90
C THR A 180 -11.67 -14.32 -10.97
N LEU A 181 -10.45 -14.36 -11.53
CA LEU A 181 -9.23 -14.67 -10.78
C LEU A 181 -8.98 -13.75 -9.58
N PRO A 182 -9.17 -12.41 -9.66
CA PRO A 182 -9.01 -11.55 -8.49
C PRO A 182 -9.97 -11.91 -7.35
N TYR A 183 -11.22 -12.23 -7.67
CA TYR A 183 -12.24 -12.54 -6.67
C TYR A 183 -12.06 -13.91 -6.01
N LEU A 184 -11.51 -14.90 -6.75
CA LEU A 184 -11.15 -16.21 -6.19
C LEU A 184 -10.07 -16.15 -5.10
N ARG A 185 -9.34 -15.03 -4.99
CA ARG A 185 -8.36 -14.81 -3.92
C ARG A 185 -9.01 -14.35 -2.61
N ILE A 186 -10.28 -13.95 -2.64
CA ILE A 186 -10.99 -13.48 -1.46
C ILE A 186 -11.43 -14.71 -0.63
N PRO A 187 -11.04 -14.81 0.66
CA PRO A 187 -11.44 -15.92 1.49
C PRO A 187 -12.96 -16.11 1.55
N GLY A 188 -13.41 -17.34 1.29
CA GLY A 188 -14.82 -17.70 1.30
C GLY A 188 -15.59 -17.43 0.01
N ILE A 189 -14.90 -17.07 -1.09
CA ILE A 189 -15.50 -16.99 -2.43
C ILE A 189 -15.10 -18.22 -3.24
N ASP A 190 -16.08 -18.94 -3.79
CA ASP A 190 -15.85 -20.04 -4.74
C ASP A 190 -15.95 -19.62 -6.22
N GLY A 191 -15.81 -20.58 -7.14
CA GLY A 191 -15.89 -20.33 -8.58
C GLY A 191 -17.23 -19.78 -9.04
N ARG A 192 -18.35 -20.32 -8.53
CA ARG A 192 -19.69 -19.87 -8.90
C ARG A 192 -19.94 -18.47 -8.36
N GLU A 193 -19.46 -18.17 -7.17
CA GLU A 193 -19.59 -16.85 -6.57
C GLU A 193 -18.75 -15.81 -7.31
N ALA A 194 -17.53 -16.14 -7.71
CA ALA A 194 -16.68 -15.27 -8.53
C ALA A 194 -17.31 -14.98 -9.90
N GLU A 195 -17.92 -15.98 -10.54
CA GLU A 195 -18.71 -15.79 -11.77
C GLU A 195 -19.89 -14.85 -11.54
N GLY A 196 -20.67 -15.07 -10.48
CA GLY A 196 -21.79 -14.20 -10.13
C GLY A 196 -21.40 -12.75 -9.83
N ILE A 197 -20.21 -12.52 -9.27
CA ILE A 197 -19.63 -11.17 -9.08
C ILE A 197 -19.32 -10.51 -10.43
N VAL A 198 -18.63 -11.23 -11.33
CA VAL A 198 -18.30 -10.73 -12.66
C VAL A 198 -19.55 -10.40 -13.46
N ASP A 199 -20.55 -11.28 -13.42
CA ASP A 199 -21.84 -11.05 -14.10
C ASP A 199 -22.56 -9.82 -13.53
N ALA A 200 -22.59 -9.66 -12.21
CA ALA A 200 -23.17 -8.49 -11.56
C ALA A 200 -22.44 -7.18 -11.94
N LEU A 201 -21.13 -7.23 -12.11
CA LEU A 201 -20.32 -6.09 -12.55
C LEU A 201 -20.57 -5.77 -14.03
N LYS A 202 -20.61 -6.76 -14.92
CA LYS A 202 -20.97 -6.57 -16.33
C LYS A 202 -22.38 -5.98 -16.48
N ALA A 203 -23.32 -6.41 -15.63
CA ALA A 203 -24.69 -5.88 -15.63
C ALA A 203 -24.78 -4.38 -15.29
N THR A 204 -23.74 -3.77 -14.73
CA THR A 204 -23.66 -2.31 -14.54
C THR A 204 -23.41 -1.54 -15.84
N GLY A 205 -23.10 -2.24 -16.94
CA GLY A 205 -22.78 -1.66 -18.25
C GLY A 205 -21.40 -0.98 -18.29
N VAL A 206 -20.54 -1.24 -17.30
CA VAL A 206 -19.16 -0.72 -17.27
C VAL A 206 -18.22 -1.55 -18.14
N TRP A 207 -18.43 -2.86 -18.21
CA TRP A 207 -17.64 -3.79 -19.00
C TRP A 207 -18.48 -4.49 -20.06
N ASP A 208 -17.84 -4.86 -21.17
CA ASP A 208 -18.43 -5.71 -22.20
C ASP A 208 -18.38 -7.21 -21.86
N ALA A 209 -18.74 -8.05 -22.84
CA ALA A 209 -18.73 -9.50 -22.69
C ALA A 209 -17.33 -10.08 -22.48
N ASP A 210 -16.29 -9.44 -23.02
CA ASP A 210 -14.88 -9.85 -22.90
C ASP A 210 -14.20 -9.28 -21.65
N GLY A 211 -14.92 -8.46 -20.88
CA GLY A 211 -14.42 -7.82 -19.67
C GLY A 211 -13.62 -6.56 -19.93
N GLU A 212 -13.70 -5.99 -21.13
CA GLU A 212 -13.09 -4.68 -21.44
C GLU A 212 -14.02 -3.56 -20.98
N ARG A 213 -13.45 -2.49 -20.40
CA ARG A 213 -14.24 -1.33 -19.97
C ARG A 213 -14.73 -0.55 -21.18
N VAL A 214 -16.02 -0.26 -21.22
CA VAL A 214 -16.70 0.50 -22.31
C VAL A 214 -17.15 1.90 -21.89
N VAL A 215 -17.04 2.24 -20.61
CA VAL A 215 -17.33 3.58 -20.08
C VAL A 215 -16.04 4.38 -20.04
N ASP A 216 -15.89 5.37 -20.91
CA ASP A 216 -14.65 6.15 -21.08
C ASP A 216 -14.21 6.89 -19.79
N ASP A 217 -15.15 7.55 -19.12
CA ASP A 217 -14.87 8.29 -17.89
C ASP A 217 -14.70 7.35 -16.70
N ILE A 218 -13.52 7.34 -16.11
CA ILE A 218 -13.20 6.40 -15.02
C ILE A 218 -14.05 6.65 -13.76
N GLN A 219 -14.37 7.91 -13.43
CA GLN A 219 -15.16 8.20 -12.23
C GLN A 219 -16.58 7.68 -12.39
N GLN A 220 -17.15 7.82 -13.58
CA GLN A 220 -18.43 7.24 -13.95
C GLN A 220 -18.38 5.71 -13.94
N ALA A 221 -17.31 5.10 -14.45
CA ALA A 221 -17.13 3.65 -14.40
C ALA A 221 -17.13 3.13 -12.95
N VAL A 222 -16.36 3.74 -12.05
CA VAL A 222 -16.34 3.39 -10.62
C VAL A 222 -17.70 3.63 -9.96
N ALA A 223 -18.36 4.75 -10.25
CA ALA A 223 -19.67 5.06 -9.68
C ALA A 223 -20.72 4.02 -10.10
N ARG A 224 -20.74 3.58 -11.36
CA ARG A 224 -21.65 2.54 -11.85
C ARG A 224 -21.31 1.16 -11.26
N ALA A 225 -20.03 0.79 -11.23
CA ALA A 225 -19.58 -0.48 -10.67
C ALA A 225 -19.95 -0.62 -9.18
N SER A 226 -19.87 0.46 -8.39
CA SER A 226 -20.27 0.43 -6.98
C SER A 226 -21.76 0.16 -6.73
N GLY A 227 -22.59 0.36 -7.76
CA GLY A 227 -24.02 0.03 -7.77
C GLY A 227 -24.34 -1.44 -8.07
N ALA A 228 -23.33 -2.28 -8.36
CA ALA A 228 -23.51 -3.69 -8.66
C ALA A 228 -24.30 -4.42 -7.54
N GLN A 229 -25.28 -5.22 -7.97
CA GLN A 229 -26.10 -6.05 -7.09
C GLN A 229 -25.49 -7.44 -7.02
N PHE A 230 -24.62 -7.67 -6.04
CA PHE A 230 -23.94 -8.96 -5.87
C PHE A 230 -24.86 -10.04 -5.30
N PRO A 231 -24.56 -11.34 -5.52
CA PRO A 231 -25.22 -12.44 -4.84
C PRO A 231 -25.20 -12.26 -3.32
N THR A 232 -26.30 -12.61 -2.63
CA THR A 232 -26.39 -12.44 -1.16
C THR A 232 -25.34 -13.27 -0.41
N SER A 233 -24.88 -14.38 -0.98
CA SER A 233 -23.85 -15.24 -0.37
C SER A 233 -22.52 -14.53 -0.16
N VAL A 234 -22.19 -13.55 -1.01
CA VAL A 234 -20.93 -12.78 -0.93
C VAL A 234 -21.07 -11.44 -0.21
N ALA A 235 -22.21 -11.17 0.43
CA ALA A 235 -22.43 -9.94 1.18
C ALA A 235 -21.35 -9.66 2.24
N PRO A 236 -20.85 -10.65 3.01
CA PRO A 236 -19.75 -10.43 3.95
C PRO A 236 -18.45 -9.94 3.29
N GLN A 237 -18.23 -10.26 2.01
CA GLN A 237 -17.01 -9.96 1.25
C GLN A 237 -17.11 -8.66 0.43
N ARG A 238 -18.21 -7.91 0.52
CA ARG A 238 -18.49 -6.73 -0.32
C ARG A 238 -17.31 -5.76 -0.41
N GLN A 239 -16.67 -5.46 0.71
CA GLN A 239 -15.54 -4.53 0.74
C GLN A 239 -14.32 -5.07 -0.03
N GLU A 240 -14.02 -6.37 0.05
CA GLU A 240 -12.89 -6.96 -0.70
C GLU A 240 -13.22 -7.08 -2.19
N ILE A 241 -14.48 -7.32 -2.55
CA ILE A 241 -14.92 -7.29 -3.96
C ILE A 241 -14.72 -5.90 -4.55
N GLU A 242 -15.10 -4.85 -3.82
CA GLU A 242 -14.87 -3.46 -4.22
C GLU A 242 -13.36 -3.16 -4.34
N ASN A 243 -12.54 -3.67 -3.41
CA ASN A 243 -11.09 -3.52 -3.46
C ASN A 243 -10.49 -4.17 -4.72
N GLU A 244 -10.80 -5.43 -5.01
CA GLU A 244 -10.26 -6.13 -6.19
C GLU A 244 -10.81 -5.54 -7.51
N THR A 245 -12.03 -4.98 -7.50
CA THR A 245 -12.57 -4.23 -8.64
C THR A 245 -11.80 -2.93 -8.87
N ALA A 246 -11.45 -2.21 -7.80
CA ALA A 246 -10.63 -1.01 -7.87
C ALA A 246 -9.21 -1.30 -8.39
N VAL A 247 -8.63 -2.44 -8.02
CA VAL A 247 -7.35 -2.91 -8.58
C VAL A 247 -7.47 -3.16 -10.08
N GLN A 248 -8.52 -3.86 -10.53
CA GLN A 248 -8.71 -4.14 -11.95
C GLN A 248 -8.91 -2.88 -12.78
N LEU A 249 -9.69 -1.91 -12.27
CA LEU A 249 -9.86 -0.60 -12.91
C LEU A 249 -8.61 0.28 -12.86
N ALA A 250 -7.54 -0.16 -12.18
CA ALA A 250 -6.33 0.62 -11.93
C ALA A 250 -6.64 2.02 -11.35
N VAL A 251 -7.52 2.05 -10.35
CA VAL A 251 -7.82 3.25 -9.56
C VAL A 251 -7.15 3.18 -8.18
N HIS A 252 -7.56 4.02 -7.23
CA HIS A 252 -6.92 4.19 -5.93
C HIS A 252 -7.02 2.94 -5.03
N GLN A 253 -6.13 1.96 -5.22
CA GLN A 253 -6.04 0.77 -4.38
C GLN A 253 -4.62 0.19 -4.30
N PHE A 254 -4.21 -0.34 -3.15
CA PHE A 254 -2.95 -1.09 -3.04
C PHE A 254 -3.04 -2.40 -3.84
N THR A 255 -1.99 -2.75 -4.59
CA THR A 255 -1.94 -3.99 -5.38
C THR A 255 -0.62 -4.73 -5.21
N ALA A 256 -0.67 -6.06 -5.27
CA ALA A 256 0.51 -6.92 -5.22
C ALA A 256 1.22 -7.07 -6.57
N GLU A 257 0.76 -6.41 -7.64
CA GLU A 257 1.27 -6.53 -9.02
C GLU A 257 2.81 -6.47 -9.08
N TYR A 258 3.41 -5.53 -8.35
CA TYR A 258 4.86 -5.32 -8.31
C TYR A 258 5.53 -5.93 -7.07
N GLY A 259 4.84 -6.76 -6.30
CA GLY A 259 5.35 -7.31 -5.04
C GLY A 259 6.66 -8.10 -5.21
N ALA A 260 6.84 -8.74 -6.37
CA ALA A 260 8.11 -9.41 -6.70
C ALA A 260 9.27 -8.43 -6.91
N ASN A 261 9.02 -7.36 -7.65
CA ASN A 261 10.00 -6.31 -7.91
C ASN A 261 10.37 -5.57 -6.63
N VAL A 262 9.38 -5.16 -5.83
CA VAL A 262 9.62 -4.46 -4.55
C VAL A 262 10.35 -5.34 -3.55
N SER A 263 10.00 -6.62 -3.48
CA SER A 263 10.74 -7.59 -2.68
C SER A 263 12.22 -7.67 -3.10
N ALA A 264 12.51 -7.71 -4.41
CA ALA A 264 13.90 -7.66 -4.89
C ALA A 264 14.59 -6.33 -4.55
N PHE A 265 13.88 -5.20 -4.64
CA PHE A 265 14.39 -3.89 -4.21
C PHE A 265 14.75 -3.90 -2.73
N PHE A 266 13.87 -4.39 -1.85
CA PHE A 266 14.14 -4.51 -0.42
C PHE A 266 15.38 -5.36 -0.14
N GLN A 267 15.56 -6.47 -0.85
CA GLN A 267 16.73 -7.33 -0.68
C GLN A 267 18.04 -6.64 -1.05
N ARG A 268 18.06 -5.82 -2.11
CA ARG A 268 19.27 -5.05 -2.51
C ARG A 268 19.68 -3.99 -1.49
N HIS A 269 18.75 -3.57 -0.62
CA HIS A 269 18.97 -2.49 0.33
C HIS A 269 18.93 -2.94 1.81
N ALA A 270 18.96 -4.26 2.08
CA ALA A 270 18.86 -4.81 3.43
C ALA A 270 20.11 -4.65 4.33
N GLY A 271 21.22 -4.13 3.82
CA GLY A 271 22.50 -4.05 4.56
C GLY A 271 23.20 -2.70 4.42
N ARG A 272 22.43 -1.61 4.34
CA ARG A 272 22.95 -0.23 4.35
C ARG A 272 22.84 0.38 5.73
#